data_AF-A0A2E4KMN9-F1
#
_entry.id   AF-A0A2E4KMN9-F1
#
_cell.length_a   1.000
_cell.length_b   1.000
_cell.length_c   1.000
_cell.angle_alpha   90.00
_cell.angle_beta   90.00
_cell.angle_gamma   90.00
#
_symmetry.space_group_name_H-M   'P 1'
#
loop_
_entity.id
_entity.type
_entity.pdbx_description
1 polymer ?
#
loop_
_entity_poly.entity_id
_entity_poly.type
_entity_poly.pdbx_seq_one_letter_code
_entity_poly.pdbx_strand_id
1 'polypeptide(L)'
;MTWWERWAFNTFHVIVAGSGLAYFWMKNVMVSDDPFAIVNHPWQSTSLSLHLLASPFFIAFFGMLFRSHSLRKILSSNPANRRTGWTSLVSFSAMAISGYLIQIAATSWLISMAIWTHIVTSLFFVVGYTAHLVICYRLIRLRTRDFDAAPLSSPHSPL
;
A
#
# COMPACT_ATOMS: atom_id res chain seq x y z
N MET A 1 -3.06 12.21 10.65
CA MET A 1 -1.83 11.72 10.00
C MET A 1 -0.78 12.79 10.11
N THR A 2 0.27 12.53 10.86
CA THR A 2 1.45 13.41 10.93
C THR A 2 2.26 13.27 9.64
N TRP A 3 3.17 14.22 9.38
CA TRP A 3 3.98 14.19 8.18
C TRP A 3 4.93 12.97 8.16
N TRP A 4 5.53 12.63 9.30
CA TRP A 4 6.41 11.46 9.44
C TRP A 4 5.69 10.13 9.20
N GLU A 5 4.46 9.96 9.74
CA GLU A 5 3.64 8.77 9.48
C GLU A 5 3.42 8.56 7.97
N ARG A 6 3.14 9.66 7.26
CA ARG A 6 2.94 9.63 5.81
C ARG A 6 4.21 9.22 5.09
N TRP A 7 5.33 9.87 5.38
CA TRP A 7 6.60 9.60 4.69
C TRP A 7 7.08 8.19 4.94
N ALA A 8 7.10 7.74 6.21
CA ALA A 8 7.51 6.39 6.56
C ALA A 8 6.62 5.34 5.86
N PHE A 9 5.30 5.49 5.90
CA PHE A 9 4.38 4.57 5.24
C PHE A 9 4.63 4.47 3.73
N ASN A 10 4.81 5.60 3.05
CA ASN A 10 5.06 5.62 1.61
C ASN A 10 6.43 5.03 1.26
N THR A 11 7.47 5.30 2.06
CA THR A 11 8.80 4.72 1.85
C THR A 11 8.74 3.19 1.97
N PHE A 12 8.16 2.66 3.04
CA PHE A 12 8.03 1.21 3.21
C PHE A 12 7.10 0.59 2.18
N HIS A 13 6.03 1.29 1.77
CA HIS A 13 5.18 0.85 0.66
C HIS A 13 5.98 0.64 -0.62
N VAL A 14 6.81 1.60 -1.02
CA VAL A 14 7.65 1.51 -2.24
C VAL A 14 8.68 0.39 -2.11
N ILE A 15 9.34 0.26 -0.95
CA ILE A 15 10.34 -0.79 -0.72
C ILE A 15 9.70 -2.17 -0.79
N VAL A 16 8.60 -2.41 -0.09
CA VAL A 16 7.90 -3.71 -0.06
C VAL A 16 7.32 -4.04 -1.44
N ALA A 17 6.62 -3.11 -2.08
CA ALA A 17 6.06 -3.33 -3.42
C ALA A 17 7.15 -3.60 -4.46
N GLY A 18 8.22 -2.79 -4.46
CA GLY A 18 9.33 -2.92 -5.39
C GLY A 18 10.11 -4.22 -5.22
N SER A 19 10.47 -4.57 -3.98
CA SER A 19 11.17 -5.82 -3.67
C SER A 19 10.33 -7.06 -3.99
N GLY A 20 9.02 -7.02 -3.72
CA GLY A 20 8.11 -8.12 -4.03
C GLY A 20 7.93 -8.32 -5.54
N LEU A 21 7.76 -7.23 -6.28
CA LEU A 21 7.68 -7.26 -7.74
C LEU A 21 8.98 -7.75 -8.38
N ALA A 22 10.14 -7.25 -7.92
CA ALA A 22 11.44 -7.68 -8.39
C ALA A 22 11.65 -9.18 -8.15
N TYR A 23 11.34 -9.67 -6.94
CA TYR A 23 11.40 -11.10 -6.62
C TYR A 23 10.49 -11.92 -7.55
N PHE A 24 9.23 -11.51 -7.71
CA PHE A 24 8.26 -12.19 -8.58
C PHE A 24 8.76 -12.27 -10.02
N TRP A 25 9.29 -11.17 -10.56
CA TRP A 25 9.82 -11.09 -11.91
C TRP A 25 11.02 -12.03 -12.11
N MET A 26 12.02 -11.95 -11.22
CA MET A 26 13.20 -12.80 -11.29
C MET A 26 12.84 -14.28 -11.17
N LYS A 27 11.90 -14.63 -10.28
CA LYS A 27 11.52 -16.02 -10.06
C LYS A 27 10.72 -16.64 -11.21
N ASN A 28 9.82 -15.88 -11.84
CA ASN A 28 8.84 -16.46 -12.78
C ASN A 28 9.07 -16.08 -14.24
N VAL A 29 9.86 -15.04 -14.53
CA VAL A 29 10.06 -14.53 -15.90
C VAL A 29 11.49 -14.69 -16.36
N MET A 30 12.47 -14.49 -15.48
CA MET A 30 13.88 -14.73 -15.83
C MET A 30 14.18 -16.22 -15.76
N VAL A 31 15.02 -16.69 -16.69
CA VAL A 31 15.47 -18.08 -16.78
C VAL A 31 17.00 -18.06 -16.81
N SER A 32 17.63 -18.94 -16.03
CA SER A 32 19.07 -19.15 -16.08
C SER A 32 19.43 -20.12 -17.21
N ASP A 33 20.52 -19.84 -17.93
CA ASP A 33 21.08 -20.76 -18.93
C ASP A 33 21.78 -21.98 -18.29
N ASP A 34 22.14 -21.87 -17.00
CA ASP A 34 22.71 -22.97 -16.23
C ASP A 34 21.60 -23.94 -15.76
N PRO A 35 21.60 -25.21 -16.22
CA PRO A 35 20.58 -26.20 -15.85
C PRO A 35 20.61 -26.59 -14.37
N PHE A 36 21.67 -26.24 -13.63
CA PHE A 36 21.81 -26.51 -12.20
C PHE A 36 21.56 -25.27 -11.34
N ALA A 37 21.14 -24.16 -11.93
CA ALA A 37 20.91 -22.92 -11.21
C ALA A 37 19.75 -23.04 -10.20
N ILE A 38 20.04 -22.72 -8.94
CA ILE A 38 19.05 -22.68 -7.84
C ILE A 38 18.20 -21.41 -7.90
N VAL A 39 18.76 -20.32 -8.45
CA VAL A 39 18.10 -19.02 -8.63
C VAL A 39 18.28 -18.55 -10.07
N ASN A 40 17.30 -17.83 -10.59
CA ASN A 40 17.35 -17.35 -11.98
C ASN A 40 18.16 -16.05 -12.13
N HIS A 41 18.33 -15.29 -11.04
CA HIS A 41 19.05 -14.02 -11.05
C HIS A 41 19.78 -13.77 -9.72
N PRO A 42 20.99 -13.19 -9.71
CA PRO A 42 21.78 -13.00 -8.47
C PRO A 42 21.06 -12.21 -7.37
N TRP A 43 20.18 -11.28 -7.76
CA TRP A 43 19.43 -10.46 -6.80
C TRP A 43 18.15 -11.12 -6.26
N GLN A 44 17.78 -12.31 -6.74
CA GLN A 44 16.52 -12.98 -6.36
C GLN A 44 16.44 -13.16 -4.85
N SER A 45 17.48 -13.70 -4.21
CA SER A 45 17.52 -13.90 -2.76
C SER A 45 17.51 -12.58 -2.00
N THR A 46 18.28 -11.59 -2.45
CA THR A 46 18.35 -10.27 -1.80
C THR A 46 17.01 -9.53 -1.85
N SER A 47 16.29 -9.58 -2.98
CA SER A 47 14.95 -8.99 -3.08
C SER A 47 13.96 -9.66 -2.13
N LEU A 48 14.01 -10.99 -1.98
CA LEU A 48 13.19 -11.70 -1.00
C LEU A 48 13.52 -11.27 0.43
N SER A 49 14.80 -11.23 0.79
CA SER A 49 15.24 -10.80 2.13
C SER A 49 14.82 -9.37 2.44
N LEU A 50 14.97 -8.45 1.48
CA LEU A 50 14.53 -7.06 1.63
C LEU A 50 13.01 -6.98 1.85
N HIS A 51 12.23 -7.75 1.08
CA HIS A 51 10.78 -7.80 1.21
C HIS A 51 10.36 -8.30 2.59
N LEU A 52 10.95 -9.40 3.07
CA LEU A 52 10.67 -9.97 4.39
C LEU A 52 11.09 -9.02 5.51
N LEU A 53 12.25 -8.37 5.40
CA LEU A 53 12.74 -7.44 6.42
C LEU A 53 11.90 -6.16 6.50
N ALA A 54 11.48 -5.61 5.36
CA ALA A 54 10.72 -4.36 5.32
C ALA A 54 9.24 -4.54 5.69
N SER A 55 8.67 -5.72 5.47
CA SER A 55 7.24 -6.00 5.67
C SER A 55 6.74 -5.76 7.11
N PRO A 56 7.42 -6.20 8.18
CA PRO A 56 6.98 -5.93 9.56
C PRO A 56 6.87 -4.43 9.87
N PHE A 57 7.83 -3.63 9.41
CA PHE A 57 7.78 -2.17 9.56
C PHE A 57 6.60 -1.59 8.80
N PHE A 58 6.37 -2.05 7.57
CA PHE A 58 5.23 -1.60 6.78
C PHE A 58 3.89 -1.88 7.47
N ILE A 59 3.73 -3.07 8.06
CA ILE A 59 2.56 -3.46 8.85
C ILE A 59 2.42 -2.59 10.10
N ALA A 60 3.52 -2.31 10.81
CA ALA A 60 3.49 -1.44 11.99
C ALA A 60 3.04 -0.01 11.63
N PHE A 61 3.59 0.57 10.56
CA PHE A 61 3.19 1.89 10.07
C PHE A 61 1.74 1.90 9.57
N PHE A 62 1.25 0.81 8.98
CA PHE A 62 -0.16 0.66 8.67
C PHE A 62 -1.03 0.72 9.93
N GLY A 63 -0.66 0.01 11.00
CA GLY A 63 -1.40 0.03 12.27
C GLY A 63 -1.46 1.44 12.89
N MET A 64 -0.36 2.18 12.85
CA MET A 64 -0.31 3.58 13.31
C MET A 64 -1.22 4.48 12.46
N LEU A 65 -1.15 4.36 11.13
CA LEU A 65 -2.00 5.11 10.20
C LEU A 65 -3.48 4.75 10.36
N PHE A 66 -3.78 3.47 10.61
CA PHE A 66 -5.12 3.00 10.89
C PHE A 66 -5.72 3.73 12.09
N ARG A 67 -4.96 3.83 13.20
CA ARG A 67 -5.40 4.55 14.40
C ARG A 67 -5.49 6.07 14.19
N SER A 68 -4.50 6.68 13.53
CA SER A 68 -4.41 8.14 13.41
C SER A 68 -5.30 8.73 12.30
N HIS A 69 -5.66 7.93 11.30
CA HIS A 69 -6.37 8.37 10.10
C HIS A 69 -7.58 7.50 9.76
N SER A 70 -7.39 6.20 9.51
CA SER A 70 -8.45 5.35 8.93
C SER A 70 -9.66 5.22 9.85
N LEU A 71 -9.47 4.99 11.15
CA LEU A 71 -10.56 4.89 12.12
C LEU A 71 -11.41 6.17 12.13
N ARG A 72 -10.78 7.34 12.18
CA ARG A 72 -11.48 8.63 12.16
C ARG A 72 -12.29 8.81 10.88
N LYS A 73 -11.77 8.33 9.75
CA LYS A 73 -12.47 8.39 8.45
C LYS A 73 -13.62 7.40 8.33
N ILE A 74 -13.47 6.20 8.87
CA ILE A 74 -14.53 5.18 8.92
C ILE A 74 -15.72 5.68 9.74
N LEU A 75 -15.44 6.37 10.85
CA LEU A 75 -16.46 6.97 11.74
C LEU A 75 -17.05 8.28 11.19
N SER A 76 -16.42 8.92 10.21
CA SER A 76 -16.92 10.18 9.64
C SER A 76 -17.99 9.93 8.56
N SER A 77 -19.03 10.76 8.54
CA SER A 77 -20.08 10.70 7.51
C SER A 77 -19.65 11.20 6.12
N ASN A 78 -18.42 11.70 5.97
CA ASN A 78 -17.94 12.26 4.71
C ASN A 78 -17.61 11.13 3.70
N PRO A 79 -18.32 11.04 2.56
CA PRO A 79 -18.10 9.97 1.59
C PRO A 79 -16.87 10.18 0.69
N ALA A 80 -16.22 11.34 0.73
CA ALA A 80 -15.12 11.68 -0.16
C ALA A 80 -13.96 10.67 -0.04
N ASN A 81 -13.56 10.10 -1.19
CA ASN A 81 -12.46 9.14 -1.31
C ASN A 81 -12.63 7.84 -0.47
N ARG A 82 -13.86 7.50 -0.07
CA ARG A 82 -14.14 6.37 0.84
C ARG A 82 -13.97 5.01 0.18
N ARG A 83 -14.35 4.87 -1.11
CA ARG A 83 -14.27 3.59 -1.86
C ARG A 83 -12.82 3.09 -1.95
N THR A 84 -11.91 3.92 -2.44
CA THR A 84 -10.48 3.58 -2.55
C THR A 84 -9.82 3.39 -1.18
N GLY A 85 -10.30 4.10 -0.15
CA GLY A 85 -9.87 3.88 1.24
C GLY A 85 -10.23 2.49 1.75
N TRP A 86 -11.48 2.04 1.52
CA TRP A 86 -11.91 0.67 1.85
C TRP A 86 -11.17 -0.38 1.05
N THR A 87 -11.01 -0.18 -0.26
CA THR A 87 -10.22 -1.08 -1.10
C THR A 87 -8.82 -1.26 -0.53
N SER A 88 -8.15 -0.15 -0.17
CA SER A 88 -6.80 -0.19 0.42
C SER A 88 -6.78 -0.91 1.77
N LEU A 89 -7.75 -0.66 2.66
CA LEU A 89 -7.81 -1.30 3.98
C LEU A 89 -8.02 -2.81 3.90
N VAL A 90 -8.97 -3.26 3.08
CA VAL A 90 -9.29 -4.68 2.94
C VAL A 90 -8.17 -5.43 2.25
N SER A 91 -7.67 -4.89 1.12
CA SER A 91 -6.57 -5.51 0.38
C SER A 91 -5.28 -5.57 1.20
N PHE A 92 -4.92 -4.52 1.95
CA PHE A 92 -3.75 -4.56 2.83
C PHE A 92 -3.86 -5.65 3.88
N SER A 93 -5.02 -5.74 4.55
CA SER A 93 -5.25 -6.74 5.61
C SER A 93 -5.12 -8.16 5.05
N ALA A 94 -5.76 -8.44 3.92
CA ALA A 94 -5.69 -9.74 3.27
C ALA A 94 -4.27 -10.07 2.76
N MET A 95 -3.55 -9.08 2.23
CA MET A 95 -2.14 -9.20 1.81
C MET A 95 -1.23 -9.55 3.00
N ALA A 96 -1.36 -8.86 4.13
CA ALA A 96 -0.53 -9.11 5.31
C ALA A 96 -0.78 -10.52 5.90
N ILE A 97 -2.05 -10.92 6.02
CA ILE A 97 -2.43 -12.24 6.54
C ILE A 97 -1.92 -13.35 5.62
N SER A 98 -2.14 -13.23 4.31
CA SER A 98 -1.65 -14.22 3.34
C SER A 98 -0.13 -14.30 3.31
N GLY A 99 0.58 -13.16 3.46
CA GLY A 99 2.04 -13.14 3.58
C GLY A 99 2.56 -13.94 4.78
N TYR A 100 1.87 -13.85 5.92
CA TYR A 100 2.19 -14.67 7.10
C TYR A 100 1.87 -16.17 6.85
N LEU A 101 0.72 -16.47 6.23
CA LEU A 101 0.35 -17.85 5.92
C LEU A 101 1.35 -18.56 5.02
N ILE A 102 1.97 -17.85 4.06
CA ILE A 102 3.05 -18.42 3.21
C ILE A 102 4.21 -18.95 4.07
N GLN A 103 4.51 -18.32 5.21
CA GLN A 103 5.64 -18.69 6.07
C GLN A 103 5.36 -19.89 6.97
N ILE A 104 4.10 -20.10 7.37
CA ILE A 104 3.74 -21.08 8.41
C ILE A 104 2.88 -22.24 7.91
N ALA A 105 2.35 -22.16 6.69
CA ALA A 105 1.50 -23.21 6.13
C ALA A 105 2.30 -24.51 5.92
N ALA A 106 1.70 -25.65 6.31
CA ALA A 106 2.35 -26.96 6.24
C ALA A 106 2.03 -27.75 4.96
N THR A 107 0.98 -27.37 4.22
CA THR A 107 0.54 -28.08 3.01
C THR A 107 0.77 -27.24 1.75
N SER A 108 1.18 -27.89 0.66
CA SER A 108 1.43 -27.26 -0.64
C SER A 108 0.19 -26.53 -1.17
N TRP A 109 -1.00 -27.10 -0.94
CA TRP A 109 -2.27 -26.47 -1.29
C TRP A 109 -2.47 -25.12 -0.57
N LEU A 110 -2.26 -25.08 0.75
CA LEU A 110 -2.45 -23.85 1.52
C LEU A 110 -1.39 -22.80 1.17
N ILE A 111 -0.15 -23.22 0.94
CA ILE A 111 0.93 -22.34 0.46
C ILE A 111 0.54 -21.73 -0.89
N SER A 112 0.08 -22.53 -1.85
CA SER A 112 -0.33 -22.05 -3.19
C SER A 112 -1.47 -21.04 -3.11
N MET A 113 -2.51 -21.35 -2.31
CA MET A 113 -3.62 -20.42 -2.10
C MET A 113 -3.16 -19.11 -1.45
N ALA A 114 -2.27 -19.18 -0.46
CA ALA A 114 -1.73 -18.01 0.22
C ALA A 114 -0.88 -17.16 -0.74
N ILE A 115 -0.06 -17.77 -1.60
CA ILE A 115 0.72 -17.07 -2.64
C ILE A 115 -0.21 -16.29 -3.58
N TRP A 116 -1.22 -16.94 -4.16
CA TRP A 116 -2.12 -16.27 -5.09
C TRP A 116 -2.95 -15.19 -4.42
N THR A 117 -3.44 -15.45 -3.20
CA THR A 117 -4.14 -14.44 -2.40
C THR A 117 -3.25 -13.24 -2.16
N HIS A 118 -1.99 -13.47 -1.78
CA HIS A 118 -1.02 -12.42 -1.52
C HIS A 118 -0.74 -11.57 -2.77
N ILE A 119 -0.51 -12.19 -3.92
CA ILE A 119 -0.24 -11.48 -5.18
C ILE A 119 -1.45 -10.64 -5.60
N VAL A 120 -2.66 -11.22 -5.61
CA VAL A 120 -3.88 -10.54 -6.06
C VAL A 120 -4.21 -9.37 -5.14
N THR A 121 -4.15 -9.57 -3.82
CA THR A 121 -4.42 -8.52 -2.85
C THR A 121 -3.33 -7.44 -2.86
N SER A 122 -2.07 -7.79 -3.12
CA SER A 122 -0.98 -6.82 -3.33
C SER A 122 -1.27 -5.91 -4.52
N LEU A 123 -1.72 -6.47 -5.65
CA LEU A 123 -2.07 -5.68 -6.82
C LEU A 123 -3.22 -4.71 -6.53
N PHE A 124 -4.30 -5.21 -5.92
CA PHE A 124 -5.42 -4.35 -5.50
C PHE A 124 -4.98 -3.26 -4.53
N PHE A 125 -4.08 -3.57 -3.61
CA PHE A 125 -3.56 -2.60 -2.67
C PHE A 125 -2.74 -1.52 -3.35
N VAL A 126 -1.75 -1.88 -4.18
CA VAL A 126 -0.89 -0.92 -4.88
C VAL A 126 -1.72 0.01 -5.76
N VAL A 127 -2.63 -0.54 -6.57
CA VAL A 127 -3.50 0.25 -7.45
C VAL A 127 -4.49 1.10 -6.64
N GLY A 128 -5.16 0.48 -5.65
CA GLY A 128 -6.16 1.14 -4.82
C GLY A 128 -5.57 2.28 -3.97
N TYR A 129 -4.40 2.05 -3.38
CA TYR A 129 -3.70 3.05 -2.57
C TYR A 129 -3.17 4.19 -3.43
N THR A 130 -2.60 3.89 -4.60
CA THR A 130 -2.18 4.92 -5.56
C THR A 130 -3.36 5.78 -5.99
N ALA A 131 -4.49 5.16 -6.35
CA ALA A 131 -5.72 5.89 -6.68
C ALA A 131 -6.21 6.73 -5.48
N HIS A 132 -6.14 6.19 -4.26
CA HIS A 132 -6.50 6.91 -3.04
C HIS A 132 -5.65 8.17 -2.85
N LEU A 133 -4.33 8.10 -3.07
CA LEU A 133 -3.42 9.24 -3.00
C LEU A 133 -3.71 10.28 -4.10
N VAL A 134 -3.90 9.83 -5.34
CA VAL A 134 -4.18 10.73 -6.48
C VAL A 134 -5.50 11.47 -6.31
N ILE A 135 -6.57 10.77 -5.88
CA ILE A 135 -7.87 11.40 -5.61
C ILE A 135 -7.74 12.40 -4.46
N CYS A 136 -7.04 12.05 -3.38
CA CYS A 136 -6.82 12.96 -2.25
C CYS A 136 -6.10 14.24 -2.70
N TYR A 137 -5.03 14.10 -3.50
CA TYR A 137 -4.31 15.23 -4.07
C TYR A 137 -5.20 16.12 -4.93
N ARG A 138 -6.03 15.52 -5.80
CA ARG A 138 -7.00 16.26 -6.64
C ARG A 138 -8.02 17.03 -5.79
N LEU A 139 -8.60 16.39 -4.78
CA LEU A 139 -9.59 17.02 -3.89
C LEU A 139 -9.02 18.20 -3.10
N ILE A 140 -7.78 18.07 -2.60
CA ILE A 140 -7.10 19.17 -1.90
C ILE A 140 -6.90 20.35 -2.87
N ARG A 141 -6.41 20.09 -4.09
CA ARG A 141 -6.16 21.13 -5.10
C ARG A 141 -7.43 21.85 -5.53
N LEU A 142 -8.54 21.12 -5.69
CA LEU A 142 -9.84 21.72 -6.03
C LEU A 142 -10.33 22.65 -4.91
N ARG A 143 -10.28 22.19 -3.66
CA ARG A 143 -10.68 23.02 -2.52
C ARG A 143 -9.85 24.30 -2.40
N THR A 144 -8.53 24.24 -2.61
CA THR A 144 -7.69 25.44 -2.59
C THR A 144 -8.08 26.42 -3.69
N ARG A 145 -8.36 25.94 -4.91
CA ARG A 145 -8.86 26.79 -6.00
C ARG A 145 -10.18 27.47 -5.68
N ASP A 146 -11.12 26.74 -5.07
CA ASP A 146 -12.42 27.29 -4.69
C ASP A 146 -12.28 28.38 -3.61
N PHE A 147 -11.34 28.22 -2.67
CA PHE A 147 -10.99 29.26 -1.69
C PHE A 147 -10.40 30.51 -2.34
N ASP A 148 -9.48 30.35 -3.31
CA ASP A 148 -8.85 31.48 -4.01
C ASP A 148 -9.83 32.19 -4.97
N ALA A 149 -10.84 31.48 -5.48
CA ALA A 149 -11.87 32.01 -6.38
C ALA A 149 -13.07 32.63 -5.65
N ALA A 150 -13.20 32.44 -4.33
CA ALA A 150 -14.25 33.07 -3.55
C ALA A 150 -14.04 34.60 -3.54
N PRO A 151 -15.03 35.42 -3.97
CA PRO A 151 -14.89 36.86 -3.92
C PRO A 151 -14.63 37.30 -2.48
N LEU A 152 -13.66 38.18 -2.26
CA LEU A 152 -13.50 38.90 -1.00
C LEU A 152 -14.71 39.83 -0.82
N SER A 153 -15.87 39.30 -0.44
CA SER A 153 -16.93 40.15 0.11
C SER A 153 -16.40 40.68 1.43
N SER A 154 -15.88 41.89 1.35
CA SER A 154 -15.35 42.74 2.41
C SER A 154 -16.21 42.72 3.68
N PRO A 155 -15.61 42.75 4.88
CA PRO A 155 -16.35 43.06 6.09
C PRO A 155 -16.67 44.56 6.08
N HIS A 156 -17.85 44.94 5.58
CA HIS A 156 -18.39 46.26 5.89
C HIS A 156 -19.13 46.20 7.23
N SER A 157 -18.40 46.71 8.22
CA SER A 157 -18.75 47.39 9.48
C SER A 157 -20.22 47.55 9.91
N PRO A 158 -20.45 47.54 11.24
CA PRO A 158 -21.75 47.81 11.84
C PRO A 158 -22.11 49.30 11.76
N LEU A 159 -23.39 49.59 11.50
CA LEU A 159 -24.10 50.79 11.97
C LEU A 159 -25.46 50.33 12.52
#